data_AF-A0A1H8HJ71-F1
#
_entry.id   AF-A0A1H8HJ71-F1
#
_cell.length_a   1.000
_cell.length_b   1.000
_cell.length_c   1.000
_cell.angle_alpha   90.00
_cell.angle_beta   90.00
_cell.angle_gamma   90.00
#
_symmetry.space_group_name_H-M   'P 1'
#
loop_
_entity.id
_entity.type
_entity.pdbx_description
1 polymer ?
#
loop_
_entity_poly.entity_id
_entity_poly.type
_entity_poly.pdbx_seq_one_letter_code
_entity_poly.pdbx_strand_id
1 'polypeptide(L)'
;MGMISNVAEKAKDIAFFRELAARLQQLPDNDWTDWEWEWLGAMARKSDAYAPSERERLKLAEIDSYSESFAGYDGLSVVTMVCICHHYHLDFPEEDSDFVVDLHCRQARTVRKRQLRRLVKLCAESGEGTTSAWTYLNAEPA
;
A
#
# COMPACT_ATOMS: atom_id res chain seq x y z
N MET A 1 -7.88 -42.22 -10.99
CA MET A 1 -7.59 -41.57 -9.69
C MET A 1 -6.77 -40.31 -9.91
N GLY A 2 -7.39 -39.14 -10.11
CA GLY A 2 -6.63 -37.90 -10.39
C GLY A 2 -7.38 -36.57 -10.12
N MET A 3 -8.62 -36.59 -9.64
CA MET A 3 -9.41 -35.37 -9.44
C MET A 3 -9.35 -34.82 -8.01
N ILE A 4 -8.96 -35.64 -7.03
CA ILE A 4 -9.03 -35.29 -5.60
C ILE A 4 -7.91 -34.32 -5.19
N SER A 5 -6.74 -34.45 -5.82
CA SER A 5 -5.57 -33.60 -5.53
C SER A 5 -5.79 -32.13 -5.91
N ASN A 6 -6.52 -31.87 -7.00
CA ASN A 6 -6.73 -30.51 -7.53
C ASN A 6 -7.78 -29.71 -6.73
N VAL A 7 -8.79 -30.37 -6.17
CA VAL A 7 -9.85 -29.69 -5.39
C VAL A 7 -9.32 -29.20 -4.05
N ALA A 8 -8.48 -30.00 -3.37
CA ALA A 8 -7.91 -29.61 -2.08
C ALA A 8 -6.90 -28.46 -2.21
N GLU A 9 -6.08 -28.45 -3.27
CA GLU A 9 -5.17 -27.34 -3.54
C GLU A 9 -5.93 -26.06 -3.91
N LYS A 10 -6.94 -26.15 -4.76
CA LYS A 10 -7.82 -25.01 -5.07
C LYS A 10 -8.54 -24.46 -3.85
N ALA A 11 -9.01 -25.34 -2.96
CA ALA A 11 -9.67 -24.94 -1.72
C ALA A 11 -8.73 -24.18 -0.77
N LYS A 12 -7.46 -24.61 -0.67
CA LYS A 12 -6.44 -23.89 0.10
C LYS A 12 -6.09 -22.54 -0.51
N ASP A 13 -6.03 -22.48 -1.83
CA ASP A 13 -5.73 -21.28 -2.60
C ASP A 13 -6.85 -20.23 -2.48
N ILE A 14 -8.13 -20.62 -2.59
CA ILE A 14 -9.25 -19.69 -2.33
C ILE A 14 -9.32 -19.25 -0.87
N ALA A 15 -9.05 -20.14 0.08
CA ALA A 15 -9.01 -19.77 1.50
C ALA A 15 -7.93 -18.71 1.76
N PHE A 16 -6.71 -18.93 1.27
CA PHE A 16 -5.62 -17.96 1.34
C PHE A 16 -5.99 -16.63 0.68
N PHE A 17 -6.58 -16.68 -0.52
CA PHE A 17 -7.01 -15.47 -1.24
C PHE A 17 -8.02 -14.65 -0.42
N ARG A 18 -9.02 -15.30 0.17
CA ARG A 18 -10.04 -14.64 1.00
C ARG A 18 -9.48 -14.07 2.29
N GLU A 19 -8.63 -14.84 2.97
CA GLU A 19 -7.96 -14.42 4.19
C GLU A 19 -7.05 -13.21 3.96
N LEU A 20 -6.29 -13.23 2.86
CA LEU A 20 -5.43 -12.11 2.47
C LEU A 20 -6.28 -10.86 2.15
N ALA A 21 -7.36 -11.01 1.38
CA ALA A 21 -8.28 -9.90 1.10
C ALA A 21 -8.89 -9.31 2.38
N ALA A 22 -9.33 -10.16 3.31
CA ALA A 22 -9.88 -9.71 4.60
C ALA A 22 -8.82 -8.99 5.45
N ARG A 23 -7.60 -9.54 5.53
CA ARG A 23 -6.47 -8.92 6.25
C ARG A 23 -6.14 -7.54 5.68
N LEU A 24 -6.06 -7.43 4.36
CA LEU A 24 -5.76 -6.16 3.69
C LEU A 24 -6.88 -5.14 3.92
N GLN A 25 -8.15 -5.55 3.85
CA GLN A 25 -9.27 -4.64 4.09
C GLN A 25 -9.27 -4.06 5.52
N GLN A 26 -8.83 -4.84 6.50
CA GLN A 26 -8.78 -4.47 7.91
C GLN A 26 -7.46 -3.80 8.32
N LEU A 27 -6.54 -3.58 7.38
CA LEU A 27 -5.22 -3.05 7.68
C LEU A 27 -5.35 -1.61 8.22
N PRO A 28 -4.80 -1.30 9.40
CA PRO A 28 -4.83 0.06 9.94
C PRO A 28 -3.95 0.99 9.09
N ASP A 29 -4.38 2.24 9.00
CA ASP A 29 -3.71 3.32 8.27
C ASP A 29 -3.44 2.99 6.80
N ASN A 30 -4.31 2.17 6.19
CA ASN A 30 -4.26 1.89 4.77
C ASN A 30 -4.62 3.14 3.95
N ASP A 31 -4.16 3.16 2.70
CA ASP A 31 -4.48 4.17 1.71
C ASP A 31 -5.18 3.53 0.49
N TRP A 32 -6.06 2.57 0.77
CA TRP A 32 -6.90 1.97 -0.26
C TRP A 32 -7.85 3.03 -0.81
N THR A 33 -8.01 3.05 -2.13
CA THR A 33 -9.10 3.79 -2.74
C THR A 33 -10.45 3.18 -2.30
N ASP A 34 -11.54 3.95 -2.34
CA ASP A 34 -12.88 3.43 -2.03
C ASP A 34 -13.21 2.15 -2.80
N TRP A 35 -12.86 2.13 -4.09
CA TRP A 35 -13.03 0.96 -4.93
C TRP A 35 -12.17 -0.24 -4.48
N GLU A 36 -10.91 -0.03 -4.09
CA GLU A 36 -10.06 -1.12 -3.58
C GLU A 36 -10.57 -1.66 -2.25
N TRP A 37 -11.02 -0.79 -1.36
CA TRP A 37 -11.59 -1.18 -0.07
C TRP A 37 -12.87 -2.02 -0.25
N GLU A 38 -13.78 -1.56 -1.13
CA GLU A 38 -14.99 -2.30 -1.48
C GLU A 38 -14.67 -3.64 -2.15
N TRP A 39 -13.71 -3.63 -3.07
CA TRP A 39 -13.28 -4.82 -3.81
C TRP A 39 -12.69 -5.88 -2.87
N LEU A 40 -11.81 -5.48 -1.94
CA LEU A 40 -11.27 -6.38 -0.91
C LEU A 40 -12.38 -7.01 -0.06
N GLY A 41 -13.37 -6.21 0.35
CA GLY A 41 -14.52 -6.72 1.09
C GLY A 41 -15.43 -7.64 0.29
N ALA A 42 -15.56 -7.41 -1.01
CA ALA A 42 -16.28 -8.31 -1.90
C ALA A 42 -15.53 -9.64 -2.07
N MET A 43 -14.19 -9.59 -2.19
CA MET A 43 -13.34 -10.76 -2.35
C MET A 43 -13.28 -11.62 -1.08
N ALA A 44 -13.18 -11.01 0.10
CA ALA A 44 -13.19 -11.72 1.38
C ALA A 44 -14.47 -12.57 1.60
N ARG A 45 -15.61 -12.12 1.04
CA ARG A 45 -16.92 -12.76 1.18
C ARG A 45 -17.25 -13.80 0.10
N LYS A 46 -16.33 -14.07 -0.85
CA LYS A 46 -16.55 -15.09 -1.88
C LYS A 46 -16.73 -16.48 -1.26
N SER A 47 -17.53 -17.32 -1.90
CA SER A 47 -17.75 -18.70 -1.44
C SER A 47 -16.55 -19.59 -1.75
N ASP A 48 -16.47 -20.75 -1.10
CA ASP A 48 -15.40 -21.74 -1.35
C ASP A 48 -15.46 -22.37 -2.75
N ALA A 49 -16.60 -22.25 -3.43
CA ALA A 49 -16.74 -22.66 -4.82
C ALA A 49 -16.20 -21.61 -5.82
N TYR A 50 -15.81 -20.43 -5.34
CA TYR A 50 -15.24 -19.39 -6.18
C TYR A 50 -13.82 -19.75 -6.61
N ALA A 51 -13.52 -19.57 -7.90
CA ALA A 51 -12.18 -19.69 -8.43
C ALA A 51 -11.70 -18.29 -8.85
N PRO A 52 -10.77 -17.66 -8.11
CA PRO A 52 -10.24 -16.35 -8.47
C PRO A 52 -9.52 -16.43 -9.80
N SER A 53 -9.86 -15.52 -10.70
CA SER A 53 -9.14 -15.36 -11.96
C SER A 53 -7.71 -14.90 -11.72
N GLU A 54 -6.83 -15.13 -12.70
CA GLU A 54 -5.44 -14.68 -12.63
C GLU A 54 -5.35 -13.16 -12.42
N ARG A 55 -6.22 -12.40 -13.09
CA ARG A 55 -6.28 -10.94 -12.93
C ARG A 55 -6.60 -10.52 -11.49
N GLU A 56 -7.48 -11.24 -10.81
CA GLU A 56 -7.81 -10.94 -9.41
C GLU A 56 -6.68 -11.30 -8.46
N ARG A 57 -5.96 -12.40 -8.74
CA ARG A 57 -4.74 -12.77 -7.99
C ARG A 57 -3.67 -11.71 -8.12
N LEU A 58 -3.40 -11.28 -9.36
CA LEU A 58 -2.44 -10.22 -9.64
C LEU A 58 -2.84 -8.91 -8.95
N LYS A 59 -4.13 -8.55 -8.99
CA LYS A 59 -4.61 -7.35 -8.28
C LYS A 59 -4.45 -7.47 -6.76
N LEU A 60 -4.74 -8.64 -6.19
CA LEU A 60 -4.56 -8.85 -4.75
C LEU A 60 -3.08 -8.78 -4.35
N ALA A 61 -2.19 -9.37 -5.15
CA ALA A 61 -0.75 -9.31 -4.95
C ALA A 61 -0.21 -7.87 -5.08
N GLU A 62 -0.74 -7.10 -6.04
CA GLU A 62 -0.42 -5.68 -6.19
C GLU A 62 -0.79 -4.89 -4.92
N ILE A 63 -2.02 -5.06 -4.42
CA ILE A 63 -2.49 -4.40 -3.17
C ILE A 63 -1.65 -4.86 -1.97
N ASP A 64 -1.34 -6.15 -1.87
CA ASP A 64 -0.49 -6.68 -0.80
C ASP A 64 0.90 -6.04 -0.81
N SER A 65 1.47 -5.82 -1.99
CA SER A 65 2.76 -5.12 -2.14
C SER A 65 2.73 -3.67 -1.64
N TYR A 66 1.55 -3.04 -1.62
CA TYR A 66 1.38 -1.71 -1.04
C TYR A 66 1.15 -1.72 0.46
N SER A 67 0.82 -2.88 1.05
CA SER A 67 0.60 -3.04 2.49
C SER A 67 1.88 -3.01 3.32
N GLU A 68 3.03 -3.18 2.67
CA GLU A 68 4.35 -3.14 3.31
C GLU A 68 4.57 -1.80 4.04
N SER A 69 5.10 -1.90 5.25
CA SER A 69 5.33 -0.76 6.15
C SER A 69 6.79 -0.35 6.14
N PHE A 70 7.05 0.94 6.02
CA PHE A 70 8.38 1.52 5.93
C PHE A 70 8.59 2.54 7.03
N ALA A 71 9.76 2.52 7.68
CA ALA A 71 10.15 3.48 8.72
C ALA A 71 11.04 4.62 8.19
N GLY A 72 11.45 4.56 6.92
CA GLY A 72 12.31 5.56 6.29
C GLY A 72 12.66 5.21 4.86
N TYR A 73 13.29 6.15 4.17
CA TYR A 73 13.78 6.03 2.81
C TYR A 73 15.05 6.86 2.63
N ASP A 74 16.04 6.31 1.91
CA ASP A 74 17.29 7.00 1.55
C ASP A 74 18.00 7.72 2.71
N GLY A 75 18.10 7.03 3.85
CA GLY A 75 18.74 7.57 5.06
C GLY A 75 17.88 8.56 5.87
N LEU A 76 16.70 8.95 5.37
CA LEU A 76 15.74 9.76 6.11
C LEU A 76 14.69 8.87 6.78
N SER A 77 14.39 9.16 8.05
CA SER A 77 13.27 8.51 8.73
C SER A 77 11.92 9.11 8.28
N VAL A 78 10.84 8.33 8.36
CA VAL A 78 9.48 8.84 8.11
C VAL A 78 9.17 10.04 9.00
N VAL A 79 9.60 10.00 10.26
CA VAL A 79 9.41 11.13 11.19
C VAL A 79 10.08 12.38 10.64
N THR A 80 11.33 12.27 10.19
CA THR A 80 12.09 13.39 9.59
C THR A 80 11.39 13.92 8.34
N MET A 81 11.00 13.02 7.44
CA MET A 81 10.31 13.38 6.20
C MET A 81 8.98 14.09 6.46
N VAL A 82 8.17 13.58 7.40
CA VAL A 82 6.91 14.21 7.81
C VAL A 82 7.16 15.59 8.41
N CYS A 83 8.20 15.78 9.24
CA CYS A 83 8.53 17.10 9.77
C CYS A 83 8.93 18.10 8.69
N ILE A 84 9.74 17.69 7.71
CA ILE A 84 10.14 18.53 6.57
C ILE A 84 8.90 18.93 5.78
N CYS A 85 8.11 17.95 5.33
CA CYS A 85 6.89 18.23 4.55
C CYS A 85 5.89 19.07 5.35
N HIS A 86 5.73 18.83 6.65
CA HIS A 86 4.82 19.59 7.49
C HIS A 86 5.26 21.06 7.61
N HIS A 87 6.56 21.37 7.57
CA HIS A 87 7.02 22.75 7.57
C HIS A 87 6.51 23.53 6.34
N TYR A 88 6.44 22.87 5.18
CA TYR A 88 6.06 23.45 3.89
C TYR A 88 4.62 23.11 3.46
N HIS A 89 3.78 22.58 4.36
CA HIS A 89 2.52 21.97 3.95
C HIS A 89 1.55 22.95 3.26
N LEU A 90 1.61 24.24 3.61
CA LEU A 90 0.79 25.29 3.01
C LEU A 90 1.16 25.58 1.54
N ASP A 91 2.33 25.14 1.09
CA ASP A 91 2.78 25.28 -0.30
C ASP A 91 2.32 24.10 -1.18
N PHE A 92 1.75 23.05 -0.57
CA PHE A 92 1.23 21.89 -1.28
C PHE A 92 -0.25 22.05 -1.65
N PRO A 93 -0.74 21.31 -2.67
CA PRO A 93 -2.18 21.15 -2.88
C PRO A 93 -2.90 20.70 -1.61
N GLU A 94 -4.17 21.08 -1.45
CA GLU A 94 -4.98 20.80 -0.25
C GLU A 94 -4.92 19.33 0.19
N GLU A 95 -5.06 18.39 -0.76
CA GLU A 95 -5.01 16.96 -0.47
C GLU A 95 -3.64 16.50 0.07
N ASP A 96 -2.55 17.06 -0.46
CA ASP A 96 -1.18 16.76 -0.02
C ASP A 96 -0.88 17.40 1.34
N SER A 97 -1.38 18.62 1.57
CA SER A 97 -1.33 19.29 2.86
C SER A 97 -2.04 18.48 3.93
N ASP A 98 -3.29 18.08 3.68
CA ASP A 98 -4.09 17.29 4.63
C ASP A 98 -3.45 15.96 4.96
N PHE A 99 -2.90 15.27 3.95
CA PHE A 99 -2.14 14.05 4.12
C PHE A 99 -0.94 14.22 5.07
N VAL A 100 -0.15 15.28 4.87
CA VAL A 100 1.03 15.56 5.70
C VAL A 100 0.64 15.97 7.12
N VAL A 101 -0.39 16.82 7.27
CA VAL A 101 -0.90 17.26 8.56
C VAL A 101 -1.43 16.07 9.37
N ASP A 102 -2.16 15.17 8.74
CA ASP A 102 -2.66 13.96 9.38
C ASP A 102 -1.52 13.04 9.86
N LEU A 103 -0.51 12.78 9.03
CA LEU A 103 0.68 12.02 9.43
C LEU A 103 1.43 12.67 10.60
N HIS A 104 1.56 13.99 10.59
CA HIS A 104 2.22 14.73 11.66
C HIS A 104 1.41 14.67 12.96
N CYS A 105 0.09 14.88 12.90
CA CYS A 105 -0.81 14.81 14.06
C CYS A 105 -0.78 13.43 14.72
N ARG A 106 -0.75 12.35 13.93
CA ARG A 106 -0.65 10.98 14.43
C ARG A 106 0.76 10.58 14.88
N GLN A 107 1.76 11.46 14.71
CA GLN A 107 3.17 11.18 14.96
C GLN A 107 3.63 9.89 14.26
N ALA A 108 3.25 9.74 12.99
CA ALA A 108 3.50 8.53 12.23
C ALA A 108 4.99 8.19 12.20
N ARG A 109 5.33 6.98 12.68
CA ARG A 109 6.70 6.44 12.64
C ARG A 109 6.95 5.54 11.44
N THR A 110 5.86 5.06 10.85
CA THR A 110 5.86 4.18 9.68
C THR A 110 4.73 4.56 8.75
N VAL A 111 4.94 4.38 7.46
CA VAL A 111 3.91 4.58 6.42
C VAL A 111 3.90 3.41 5.44
N ARG A 112 2.83 3.29 4.67
CA ARG A 112 2.69 2.29 3.61
C ARG A 112 3.43 2.71 2.34
N LYS A 113 3.66 1.78 1.41
CA LYS A 113 4.48 2.02 0.20
C LYS A 113 4.01 3.23 -0.64
N ARG A 114 2.71 3.37 -0.84
CA ARG A 114 2.10 4.46 -1.62
C ARG A 114 2.21 5.80 -0.87
N GLN A 115 1.86 5.82 0.41
CA GLN A 115 2.12 6.96 1.30
C GLN A 115 3.60 7.37 1.32
N LEU A 116 4.54 6.41 1.36
CA LEU A 116 5.98 6.68 1.30
C LEU A 116 6.36 7.35 -0.02
N ARG A 117 5.89 6.82 -1.16
CA ARG A 117 6.13 7.42 -2.48
C ARG A 117 5.63 8.86 -2.54
N ARG A 118 4.43 9.10 -2.01
CA ARG A 118 3.85 10.44 -1.89
C ARG A 118 4.72 11.36 -1.02
N LEU A 119 5.15 10.87 0.14
CA LEU A 119 5.99 11.62 1.06
C LEU A 119 7.36 11.96 0.46
N VAL A 120 8.02 11.01 -0.21
CA VAL A 120 9.28 11.25 -0.94
C VAL A 120 9.09 12.33 -2.00
N LYS A 121 7.99 12.30 -2.76
CA LYS A 121 7.66 13.33 -3.75
C LYS A 121 7.58 14.71 -3.10
N LEU A 122 6.84 14.83 -2.00
CA LEU A 122 6.65 16.09 -1.29
C LEU A 122 7.97 16.60 -0.68
N CYS A 123 8.81 15.73 -0.12
CA CYS A 123 10.15 16.11 0.37
C CYS A 123 11.01 16.72 -0.75
N ALA A 124 10.96 16.14 -1.96
CA ALA A 124 11.71 16.66 -3.10
C ALA A 124 11.19 18.04 -3.55
N GLU A 125 9.88 18.28 -3.46
CA GLU A 125 9.24 19.57 -3.78
C GLU A 125 9.56 20.66 -2.75
N SER A 126 9.77 20.29 -1.47
CA SER A 126 10.17 21.22 -0.41
C SER A 126 11.59 21.81 -0.57
N GLY A 127 12.36 21.39 -1.57
CA GLY A 127 13.68 21.95 -1.87
C GLY A 127 14.82 21.50 -0.93
N GLU A 128 14.54 20.63 0.04
CA GLU A 128 15.58 19.90 0.78
C GLU A 128 16.08 18.73 -0.09
N GLY A 129 17.10 19.02 -0.91
CA GLY A 129 17.62 18.19 -1.98
C GLY A 129 17.76 16.70 -1.68
N THR A 130 16.77 15.92 -2.11
CA THR A 130 16.91 14.50 -2.50
C THR A 130 17.02 14.42 -4.03
N THR A 131 17.96 15.20 -4.59
CA THR A 131 18.12 15.42 -6.04
C THR A 131 18.66 14.20 -6.81
N SER A 132 18.54 12.96 -6.31
CA SER A 132 19.12 11.79 -6.99
C SER A 132 18.35 10.46 -6.87
N ALA A 133 17.11 10.43 -6.37
CA ALA A 133 16.49 9.14 -6.00
C ALA A 133 15.27 8.71 -6.84
N TRP A 134 14.99 9.35 -7.98
CA TRP A 134 13.84 9.00 -8.84
C TRP A 134 14.07 7.80 -9.76
N THR A 135 15.31 7.34 -9.94
CA THR A 135 15.64 6.32 -10.95
C THR A 135 15.30 4.88 -10.54
N TYR A 136 15.07 4.60 -9.25
CA TYR A 136 14.90 3.22 -8.77
C TYR A 136 13.46 2.76 -8.53
N LEU A 137 12.48 3.68 -8.51
CA LEU A 137 11.07 3.36 -8.22
C LEU A 137 10.26 2.92 -9.45
N ASN A 138 10.77 3.15 -10.66
CA ASN A 138 10.21 2.68 -11.93
C ASN A 138 10.89 1.41 -12.47
N ALA A 139 11.89 0.88 -11.77
CA ALA A 139 12.44 -0.42 -12.10
C ALA A 139 11.52 -1.50 -11.52
N GLU A 140 10.67 -2.07 -12.37
CA GLU A 140 10.02 -3.35 -12.09
C GLU A 140 11.09 -4.38 -11.71
N PRO A 141 10.85 -5.26 -10.71
CA PRO A 141 11.81 -6.29 -10.36
C PRO A 141 11.97 -7.26 -11.55
N ALA A 142 13.23 -7.52 -11.91
CA ALA A 142 13.63 -8.63 -12.77
C ALA A 142 13.44 -9.98 -12.06
#